data_AF-A0A376DWA4-F1
#
_entry.id   AF-A0A376DWA4-F1
#
_cell.length_a   1.000
_cell.length_b   1.000
_cell.length_c   1.000
_cell.angle_alpha   90.00
_cell.angle_beta   90.00
_cell.angle_gamma   90.00
#
_symmetry.space_group_name_H-M   'P 1'
#
loop_
_entity.id
_entity.type
_entity.pdbx_description
1 polymer ?
#
loop_
_entity_poly.entity_id
_entity_poly.type
_entity_poly.pdbx_seq_one_letter_code
_entity_poly.pdbx_strand_id
1 'polypeptide(L)'
;MGLDTTHNCWHGPYSSFNRFRRSLGNQIGINIDDYDGYGGTLHKLEEMKHDLKPLFNHSDCDGRLTVKECKSIVKGLNNILENFNSEIEADYNFKVQIIQFRDGCFDAVSKKEMVNFH
;
A
#
# COMPACT_ATOMS: atom_id res chain seq x y z
N MET A 1 1.40 4.30 -19.13
CA MET A 1 1.85 2.93 -18.77
C MET A 1 1.09 2.51 -17.52
N GLY A 2 0.67 1.24 -17.43
CA GLY A 2 -0.02 0.69 -16.27
C GLY A 2 0.97 0.06 -15.30
N LEU A 3 0.56 -0.07 -14.04
CA LEU A 3 1.18 -0.88 -13.02
C LEU A 3 0.38 -2.18 -12.88
N ASP A 4 1.08 -3.30 -13.02
CA ASP A 4 0.54 -4.63 -12.76
C ASP A 4 1.34 -5.31 -11.65
N THR A 5 0.69 -6.17 -10.88
CA THR A 5 1.34 -6.90 -9.78
C THR A 5 0.93 -8.35 -9.77
N THR A 6 1.86 -9.22 -9.35
CA THR A 6 1.51 -10.63 -9.11
C THR A 6 0.49 -10.76 -7.98
N HIS A 7 -0.16 -11.92 -7.90
CA HIS A 7 -1.19 -12.22 -6.89
C HIS A 7 -2.41 -11.30 -6.92
N ASN A 8 -2.63 -10.57 -8.03
CA ASN A 8 -3.80 -9.69 -8.20
C ASN A 8 -3.87 -8.58 -7.13
N CYS A 9 -2.72 -8.13 -6.60
CA CYS A 9 -2.69 -7.06 -5.61
C CYS A 9 -3.21 -5.73 -6.18
N TRP A 10 -2.88 -5.45 -7.44
CA TRP A 10 -3.21 -4.21 -8.14
C TRP A 10 -3.13 -4.37 -9.66
N HIS A 11 -4.09 -3.77 -10.36
CA HIS A 11 -4.07 -3.56 -11.81
C HIS A 11 -4.58 -2.14 -12.12
N GLY A 12 -3.74 -1.28 -12.69
CA GLY A 12 -4.18 0.06 -13.08
C GLY A 12 -3.07 1.08 -13.21
N PRO A 13 -3.36 2.36 -13.46
CA PRO A 13 -2.33 3.38 -13.64
C PRO A 13 -1.50 3.63 -12.37
N TYR A 14 -0.21 3.91 -12.52
CA TYR A 14 0.68 4.38 -11.43
C TYR A 14 0.08 5.55 -10.64
N SER A 15 -0.57 6.49 -11.34
CA SER A 15 -1.22 7.63 -10.69
C SER A 15 -2.36 7.22 -9.74
N SER A 16 -3.10 6.17 -10.08
CA SER A 16 -4.17 5.64 -9.23
C SER A 16 -3.58 4.89 -8.03
N PHE A 17 -2.48 4.14 -8.23
CA PHE A 17 -1.77 3.49 -7.13
C PHE A 17 -1.20 4.50 -6.13
N ASN A 18 -0.67 5.62 -6.62
CA ASN A 18 -0.18 6.70 -5.76
C ASN A 18 -1.33 7.36 -4.95
N ARG A 19 -2.50 7.59 -5.56
CA ARG A 19 -3.69 8.08 -4.83
C ARG A 19 -4.19 7.09 -3.78
N PHE A 20 -4.15 5.79 -4.08
CA PHE A 20 -4.43 4.73 -3.12
C PHE A 20 -3.50 4.83 -1.89
N ARG A 21 -2.18 4.98 -2.09
CA ARG A 21 -1.22 5.16 -0.98
C ARG A 21 -1.48 6.43 -0.17
N ARG A 22 -1.82 7.54 -0.81
CA ARG A 22 -2.20 8.80 -0.12
C ARG A 22 -3.45 8.62 0.75
N SER A 23 -4.47 7.95 0.20
CA SER A 23 -5.70 7.65 0.93
C SER A 23 -5.43 6.73 2.14
N LEU A 24 -4.52 5.74 2.00
CA LEU A 24 -4.06 4.91 3.11
C LEU A 24 -3.33 5.73 4.20
N GLY A 25 -2.47 6.66 3.80
CA GLY A 25 -1.80 7.58 4.72
C GLY A 25 -2.81 8.35 5.58
N ASN A 26 -3.81 8.93 4.94
CA ASN A 26 -4.89 9.65 5.64
C ASN A 26 -5.63 8.75 6.65
N GLN A 27 -5.97 7.52 6.26
CA GLN A 27 -6.65 6.55 7.15
C GLN A 27 -5.85 6.22 8.42
N ILE A 28 -4.52 6.28 8.36
CA ILE A 28 -3.65 6.01 9.52
C ILE A 28 -3.19 7.31 10.21
N GLY A 29 -3.78 8.45 9.86
CA GLY A 29 -3.51 9.74 10.49
C GLY A 29 -2.17 10.37 10.11
N ILE A 30 -1.59 10.00 8.94
CA ILE A 30 -0.39 10.65 8.42
C ILE A 30 -0.68 11.34 7.10
N ASN A 31 -0.03 12.49 6.89
CA ASN A 31 0.05 13.09 5.56
C ASN A 31 1.29 12.54 4.85
N ILE A 32 1.10 11.65 3.87
CA ILE A 32 2.24 11.03 3.19
C ILE A 32 3.04 12.04 2.35
N ASP A 33 2.46 13.19 2.01
CA ASP A 33 3.12 14.23 1.21
C ASP A 33 4.23 14.94 1.97
N ASP A 34 4.29 14.78 3.29
CA ASP A 34 5.37 15.29 4.11
C ASP A 34 6.64 14.41 4.04
N TYR A 35 6.54 13.21 3.45
CA TYR A 35 7.63 12.24 3.34
C TYR A 35 8.44 12.40 2.04
N ASP A 36 9.75 12.22 2.17
CA ASP A 36 10.67 12.06 1.04
C ASP A 36 10.24 10.88 0.16
N GLY A 37 10.21 11.08 -1.16
CA GLY A 37 9.61 10.17 -2.14
C GLY A 37 8.16 10.49 -2.54
N TYR A 38 7.43 11.33 -1.78
CA TYR A 38 6.06 11.76 -2.10
C TYR A 38 5.94 13.27 -2.41
N GLY A 39 7.08 13.96 -2.46
CA GLY A 39 7.19 15.41 -2.72
C GLY A 39 7.58 16.24 -1.50
N GLY A 40 7.59 15.64 -0.31
CA GLY A 40 8.00 16.28 0.94
C GLY A 40 9.46 16.04 1.30
N THR A 41 9.90 16.71 2.36
CA THR A 41 11.25 16.55 2.93
C THR A 41 11.25 16.56 4.47
N LEU A 42 10.07 16.58 5.10
CA LEU A 42 9.93 16.68 6.55
C LEU A 42 10.22 15.35 7.24
N HIS A 43 9.89 14.23 6.57
CA HIS A 43 10.03 12.88 7.11
C HIS A 43 10.70 11.94 6.11
N LYS A 44 11.38 10.90 6.63
CA LYS A 44 11.97 9.82 5.83
C LYS A 44 11.12 8.57 5.90
N LEU A 45 10.86 7.94 4.75
CA LEU A 45 10.09 6.69 4.69
C LEU A 45 10.79 5.55 5.43
N GLU A 46 12.12 5.55 5.51
CA GLU A 46 12.94 4.57 6.23
C GLU A 46 12.67 4.60 7.73
N GLU A 47 12.25 5.73 8.28
CA GLU A 47 12.03 5.95 9.71
C GLU A 47 10.57 5.68 10.12
N MET A 48 9.68 5.47 9.14
CA MET A 48 8.27 5.18 9.40
C MET A 48 8.10 3.92 10.25
N LYS A 49 7.38 4.04 11.37
CA LYS A 49 7.05 2.94 12.28
C LYS A 49 5.60 2.51 12.09
N HIS A 50 5.29 1.91 10.94
CA HIS A 50 3.96 1.41 10.64
C HIS A 50 4.01 0.11 9.83
N ASP A 51 3.00 -0.75 10.01
CA ASP A 51 2.90 -2.05 9.33
C ASP A 51 2.82 -1.91 7.80
N LEU A 52 2.30 -0.78 7.30
CA LEU A 52 2.24 -0.44 5.88
C LEU A 52 3.51 0.20 5.31
N LYS A 53 4.57 0.39 6.09
CA LYS A 53 5.84 0.95 5.60
C LYS A 53 6.31 0.31 4.29
N PRO A 54 6.31 -1.03 4.11
CA PRO A 54 6.80 -1.63 2.88
C PRO A 54 5.96 -1.24 1.65
N LEU A 55 4.67 -0.98 1.83
CA LEU A 55 3.79 -0.50 0.75
C LEU A 55 4.07 0.97 0.40
N PHE A 56 4.52 1.78 1.36
CA PHE A 56 4.87 3.17 1.11
C PHE A 56 6.30 3.34 0.61
N ASN A 57 7.23 2.50 1.05
CA ASN A 57 8.65 2.54 0.75
C ASN A 57 9.07 1.36 -0.15
N HIS A 58 8.63 1.39 -1.40
CA HIS A 58 9.10 0.48 -2.44
C HIS A 58 9.09 1.17 -3.82
N SER A 59 9.82 0.61 -4.77
CA SER A 59 9.80 1.05 -6.18
C SER A 59 8.52 0.59 -6.87
N ASP A 60 7.85 1.46 -7.61
CA ASP A 60 6.65 1.05 -8.34
C ASP A 60 7.00 0.29 -9.64
N CYS A 61 8.20 0.47 -10.24
CA CYS A 61 8.56 -0.11 -11.55
C CYS A 61 9.28 -1.46 -11.46
N ASP A 62 10.15 -1.63 -10.47
CA ASP A 62 10.96 -2.84 -10.27
C ASP A 62 10.86 -3.32 -8.81
N GLY A 63 9.75 -2.97 -8.17
CA GLY A 63 9.48 -3.31 -6.78
C GLY A 63 9.20 -4.78 -6.56
N ARG A 64 9.52 -5.22 -5.35
CA ARG A 64 9.05 -6.50 -4.82
C ARG A 64 8.69 -6.34 -3.36
N LEU A 65 7.64 -7.04 -2.94
CA LEU A 65 7.29 -7.21 -1.54
C LEU A 65 7.59 -8.64 -1.14
N THR A 66 8.48 -8.80 -0.17
CA THR A 66 8.83 -10.10 0.41
C THR A 66 7.65 -10.68 1.19
N VAL A 67 7.66 -12.00 1.42
CA VAL A 67 6.65 -12.68 2.25
C VAL A 67 6.51 -12.01 3.63
N LYS A 68 7.62 -11.55 4.24
CA LYS A 68 7.60 -10.87 5.53
C LYS A 68 6.90 -9.51 5.45
N GLU A 69 7.16 -8.76 4.38
CA GLU A 69 6.53 -7.46 4.13
C GLU A 69 5.05 -7.62 3.82
N CYS A 70 4.66 -8.62 3.02
CA CYS A 70 3.26 -8.95 2.77
C CYS A 70 2.53 -9.29 4.07
N LYS A 71 3.12 -10.05 5.01
CA LYS A 71 2.52 -10.28 6.33
C LYS A 71 2.28 -8.99 7.11
N SER A 72 3.25 -8.08 7.08
CA SER A 72 3.13 -6.76 7.70
C SER A 72 2.00 -5.96 7.06
N ILE A 73 1.97 -5.90 5.73
CA ILE A 73 0.93 -5.19 4.98
C ILE A 73 -0.46 -5.77 5.27
N VAL A 74 -0.64 -7.10 5.24
CA VAL A 74 -1.92 -7.75 5.58
C VAL A 74 -2.41 -7.32 6.96
N LYS A 75 -1.51 -7.30 7.96
CA LYS A 75 -1.84 -6.83 9.32
C LYS A 75 -2.29 -5.36 9.30
N GLY A 76 -1.54 -4.48 8.62
CA GLY A 76 -1.86 -3.06 8.52
C GLY A 76 -3.19 -2.78 7.80
N LEU A 77 -3.45 -3.46 6.69
CA LEU A 77 -4.69 -3.29 5.92
C LEU A 77 -5.91 -3.87 6.66
N ASN A 78 -5.76 -4.97 7.40
CA ASN A 78 -6.83 -5.45 8.27
C ASN A 78 -7.20 -4.43 9.35
N ASN A 79 -6.21 -3.84 10.01
CA ASN A 79 -6.45 -2.81 11.02
C ASN A 79 -7.19 -1.59 10.44
N ILE A 80 -6.86 -1.16 9.21
CA ILE A 80 -7.58 -0.09 8.52
C ILE A 80 -9.00 -0.51 8.17
N LEU A 81 -9.23 -1.74 7.71
CA LEU A 81 -10.58 -2.21 7.37
C LEU A 81 -11.49 -2.31 8.60
N GLU A 82 -10.94 -2.73 9.75
CA GLU A 82 -11.64 -2.80 11.04
C GLU A 82 -11.98 -1.40 11.59
N ASN A 83 -11.07 -0.43 11.42
CA ASN A 83 -11.20 0.93 11.92
C ASN A 83 -11.43 1.97 10.81
N PHE A 84 -12.07 1.55 9.71
CA PHE A 84 -12.17 2.37 8.50
C PHE A 84 -12.94 3.66 8.79
N ASN A 85 -12.29 4.81 8.61
CA ASN A 85 -12.93 6.11 8.80
C ASN A 85 -13.57 6.57 7.50
N SER A 86 -14.91 6.52 7.44
CA SER A 86 -15.69 6.94 6.28
C SER A 86 -15.79 8.46 6.09
N GLU A 87 -15.38 9.26 7.08
CA GLU A 87 -15.36 10.73 6.98
C GLU A 87 -14.14 11.25 6.21
N ILE A 88 -13.11 10.42 6.07
CA ILE A 88 -11.92 10.76 5.28
C ILE A 88 -12.24 10.60 3.80
N GLU A 89 -12.13 11.70 3.05
CA GLU A 89 -12.20 11.65 1.59
C GLU A 89 -11.07 10.77 1.05
N ALA A 90 -11.45 9.79 0.21
CA ALA A 90 -10.55 8.82 -0.37
C ALA A 90 -10.88 8.60 -1.85
N ASP A 91 -9.96 7.97 -2.58
CA ASP A 91 -10.17 7.67 -4.00
C ASP A 91 -11.40 6.76 -4.24
N TYR A 92 -11.87 6.74 -5.48
CA TYR A 92 -12.99 5.89 -5.88
C TYR A 92 -12.67 4.40 -5.65
N ASN A 93 -13.66 3.63 -5.17
CA ASN A 93 -13.52 2.21 -4.83
C ASN A 93 -12.42 1.88 -3.80
N PHE A 94 -11.95 2.86 -3.03
CA PHE A 94 -10.81 2.71 -2.14
C PHE A 94 -10.90 1.50 -1.20
N LYS A 95 -12.05 1.27 -0.55
CA LYS A 95 -12.22 0.11 0.35
C LYS A 95 -12.10 -1.24 -0.38
N VAL A 96 -12.58 -1.31 -1.63
CA VAL A 96 -12.43 -2.51 -2.48
C VAL A 96 -10.95 -2.71 -2.84
N GLN A 97 -10.22 -1.65 -3.14
CA GLN A 97 -8.79 -1.72 -3.41
C GLN A 97 -7.97 -2.15 -2.19
N ILE A 98 -8.33 -1.71 -0.98
CA ILE A 98 -7.71 -2.21 0.26
C ILE A 98 -7.89 -3.72 0.37
N ILE A 99 -9.12 -4.21 0.17
CA ILE A 99 -9.43 -5.64 0.22
C ILE A 99 -8.64 -6.40 -0.83
N GLN A 100 -8.63 -5.93 -2.08
CA GLN A 100 -7.89 -6.57 -3.17
C GLN A 100 -6.39 -6.67 -2.86
N PHE A 101 -5.75 -5.56 -2.46
CA PHE A 101 -4.32 -5.55 -2.18
C PHE A 101 -3.99 -6.45 -0.99
N ARG A 102 -4.82 -6.42 0.07
CA ARG A 102 -4.68 -7.30 1.23
C ARG A 102 -4.77 -8.77 0.83
N ASP A 103 -5.78 -9.13 0.04
CA ASP A 103 -6.03 -10.52 -0.33
C ASP A 103 -4.93 -11.05 -1.25
N GLY A 104 -4.41 -10.21 -2.15
CA GLY A 104 -3.23 -10.55 -2.95
C GLY A 104 -1.97 -10.76 -2.10
N CYS A 105 -1.72 -9.89 -1.11
CA CYS A 105 -0.64 -10.13 -0.15
C CYS A 105 -0.86 -11.40 0.68
N PHE A 106 -2.09 -11.71 1.05
CA PHE A 106 -2.43 -12.92 1.79
C PHE A 106 -2.19 -14.18 0.95
N ASP A 107 -2.57 -14.16 -0.34
CA ASP A 107 -2.29 -15.24 -1.29
C ASP A 107 -0.78 -15.47 -1.43
N ALA A 108 0.01 -14.41 -1.64
CA ALA A 108 1.46 -14.46 -1.68
C ALA A 108 2.06 -15.10 -0.41
N VAL A 109 1.55 -14.71 0.77
CA VAL A 109 1.97 -15.31 2.05
C VAL A 109 1.63 -16.79 2.13
N SER A 110 0.44 -17.20 1.68
CA SER A 110 0.00 -18.60 1.71
C SER A 110 0.87 -19.49 0.82
N LYS A 111 1.31 -18.96 -0.33
CA LYS A 111 2.17 -19.65 -1.30
C LYS A 111 3.66 -19.52 -0.98
N LYS A 112 4.03 -18.66 -0.02
CA LYS A 112 5.42 -18.29 0.30
C LYS A 112 6.15 -17.65 -0.88
N GLU A 113 5.42 -16.86 -1.67
CA GLU A 113 5.90 -16.16 -2.87
C GLU A 113 5.99 -14.64 -2.61
N MET A 114 6.77 -13.94 -3.43
CA MET A 114 6.89 -12.48 -3.40
C MET A 114 5.84 -11.85 -4.32
N VAL A 115 5.38 -10.65 -3.97
CA VAL A 115 4.64 -9.81 -4.92
C VAL A 115 5.65 -9.05 -5.77
N ASN A 116 5.57 -9.17 -7.09
CA ASN A 116 6.40 -8.41 -8.04
C ASN A 116 5.56 -7.34 -8.72
N PHE A 117 6.20 -6.22 -9.04
CA PHE A 117 5.63 -5.07 -9.74
C PHE A 117 6.16 -5.04 -11.18
N HIS A 118 5.29 -4.73 -12.14
CA HIS A 118 5.54 -4.79 -13.59
C HIS A 118 4.97 -3.56 -14.32
#